data_AF-A0A9P0YKX9-F1
#
_entry.id   AF-A0A9P0YKX9-F1
#
_cell.length_a   1.000
_cell.length_b   1.000
_cell.length_c   1.000
_cell.angle_alpha   90.00
_cell.angle_beta   90.00
_cell.angle_gamma   90.00
#
_symmetry.space_group_name_H-M   'P 1'
#
loop_
_entity.id
_entity.type
_entity.pdbx_description
1 polymer ?
#
loop_
_entity_poly.entity_id
_entity_poly.type
_entity_poly.pdbx_seq_one_letter_code
_entity_poly.pdbx_strand_id
1 'polypeptide(L)'
;MSCRDLAIWRSNKVKHAMDLLLAIPAEGLGQTISPRQFTVILAYRLDIPLFQDGATCSCCLGSMDTWGDHALRCSSLIGPNFRHNLVRDTVVDICFSCWYSSRN
;
A
#
# COMPACT_ATOMS: atom_id res chain seq x y z
N MET A 1 -4.39 19.41 16.33
CA MET A 1 -4.06 18.42 15.28
C MET A 1 -2.64 17.97 15.51
N SER A 2 -2.40 16.67 15.59
CA SER A 2 -1.05 16.11 15.68
C SER A 2 -0.28 16.33 14.37
N CYS A 3 1.05 16.22 14.41
CA CYS A 3 1.87 16.23 13.19
C CYS A 3 1.45 15.13 12.20
N ARG A 4 0.94 14.00 12.71
CA ARG A 4 0.48 12.87 11.90
C ARG A 4 -0.83 13.18 11.19
N ASP A 5 -1.82 13.75 11.89
CA ASP A 5 -3.12 14.14 11.31
C ASP A 5 -2.89 15.08 10.11
N LEU A 6 -1.96 16.03 10.29
CA LEU A 6 -1.59 17.00 9.26
C LEU A 6 -0.84 16.35 8.09
N ALA A 7 -0.01 15.34 8.35
CA ALA A 7 0.66 14.57 7.30
C ALA A 7 -0.34 13.73 6.48
N ILE A 8 -1.29 13.05 7.14
CA ILE A 8 -2.36 12.30 6.48
C ILE A 8 -3.24 13.24 5.66
N TRP A 9 -3.67 14.35 6.24
CA TRP A 9 -4.47 15.36 5.55
C TRP A 9 -3.80 15.88 4.28
N ARG A 10 -2.51 16.26 4.39
CA ARG A 10 -1.72 16.71 3.23
C ARG A 10 -1.58 15.60 2.19
N SER A 11 -1.32 14.37 2.61
CA SER A 11 -1.18 13.21 1.74
C SER A 11 -2.46 12.94 0.94
N ASN A 12 -3.62 13.00 1.60
CA ASN A 12 -4.92 12.75 0.95
C ASN A 12 -5.35 13.87 -0.01
N LYS A 13 -4.78 15.07 0.13
CA LYS A 13 -4.99 16.18 -0.81
C LYS A 13 -4.18 16.08 -2.09
N VAL A 14 -3.16 15.22 -2.13
CA VAL A 14 -2.35 15.05 -3.34
C VAL A 14 -3.23 14.50 -4.46
N LYS A 15 -3.04 15.01 -5.67
CA LYS A 15 -3.73 14.50 -6.85
C LYS A 15 -3.49 12.99 -6.97
N HIS A 16 -4.56 12.23 -7.24
CA HIS A 16 -4.52 10.78 -7.37
C HIS A 16 -4.25 9.99 -6.07
N ALA A 17 -4.24 10.62 -4.89
CA ALA A 17 -3.93 9.94 -3.62
C ALA A 17 -4.90 8.79 -3.26
N MET A 18 -6.14 8.84 -3.77
CA MET A 18 -7.21 7.89 -3.48
C MET A 18 -7.77 7.20 -4.74
N ASP A 19 -7.04 7.22 -5.85
CA ASP A 19 -7.50 6.63 -7.13
C ASP A 19 -7.72 5.11 -7.05
N LEU A 20 -7.18 4.46 -6.01
CA LEU A 20 -7.49 3.07 -5.70
C LEU A 20 -9.00 2.81 -5.46
N LEU A 21 -9.77 3.84 -5.10
CA LEU A 21 -11.23 3.76 -4.95
C LEU A 21 -11.97 3.75 -6.29
N LEU A 22 -11.32 4.23 -7.34
CA LEU A 22 -11.85 4.32 -8.69
C LEU A 22 -11.32 3.20 -9.59
N ALA A 23 -10.30 2.47 -9.14
CA ALA A 23 -9.66 1.40 -9.89
C ALA A 23 -10.57 0.17 -9.96
N ILE A 24 -10.78 -0.33 -11.18
CA ILE A 24 -11.47 -1.60 -11.43
C ILE A 24 -10.44 -2.74 -11.25
N PRO A 25 -10.71 -3.76 -10.41
CA PRO A 25 -9.83 -4.92 -10.28
C PRO A 25 -9.65 -5.64 -11.62
N ALA A 26 -8.41 -5.95 -11.99
CA ALA A 26 -8.09 -6.66 -13.22
C ALA A 26 -7.63 -8.09 -12.92
N GLU A 27 -8.59 -9.00 -12.71
CA GLU A 27 -8.33 -10.39 -12.30
C GLU A 27 -7.45 -11.14 -13.29
N GLY A 28 -7.66 -10.95 -14.60
CA GLY A 28 -6.88 -11.63 -15.65
C GLY A 28 -5.39 -11.28 -15.67
N LEU A 29 -4.98 -10.21 -15.00
CA LEU A 29 -3.57 -9.79 -14.86
C LEU A 29 -3.04 -10.02 -13.44
N GLY A 30 -3.83 -10.63 -12.53
CA GLY A 30 -3.47 -10.76 -11.13
C GLY A 30 -3.37 -9.42 -10.38
N GLN A 31 -3.91 -8.33 -10.95
CA GLN A 31 -3.84 -6.98 -10.41
C GLN A 31 -5.07 -6.68 -9.57
N THR A 32 -5.20 -7.42 -8.48
CA THR A 32 -6.30 -7.28 -7.53
C THR A 32 -5.76 -6.96 -6.14
N ILE A 33 -6.51 -6.15 -5.40
CA ILE A 33 -6.27 -5.91 -3.99
C ILE A 33 -7.27 -6.76 -3.23
N SER A 34 -6.80 -7.59 -2.29
CA SER A 34 -7.72 -8.40 -1.48
C SER A 34 -8.59 -7.50 -0.59
N PRO A 35 -9.81 -7.91 -0.22
CA PRO A 35 -10.69 -7.12 0.66
C PRO A 35 -10.00 -6.70 1.97
N ARG A 36 -9.17 -7.59 2.54
CA ARG A 36 -8.39 -7.30 3.75
C ARG A 36 -7.36 -6.19 3.52
N GLN A 37 -6.62 -6.25 2.42
CA GLN A 37 -5.64 -5.21 2.09
C GLN A 37 -6.33 -3.87 1.81
N PHE A 38 -7.46 -3.87 1.11
CA PHE A 38 -8.24 -2.67 0.83
C PHE A 38 -8.71 -1.98 2.12
N THR A 39 -9.26 -2.75 3.07
CA THR A 39 -9.68 -2.23 4.38
C THR A 39 -8.51 -1.62 5.15
N VAL A 40 -7.34 -2.27 5.15
CA VAL A 40 -6.14 -1.74 5.84
C VAL A 40 -5.66 -0.43 5.20
N ILE A 41 -5.63 -0.35 3.87
CA ILE A 41 -5.24 0.87 3.15
C ILE A 41 -6.19 2.02 3.48
N LEU A 42 -7.50 1.76 3.46
CA LEU A 42 -8.52 2.74 3.81
C LEU A 42 -8.41 3.20 5.25
N ALA A 43 -8.30 2.27 6.19
CA ALA A 43 -8.14 2.57 7.61
C ALA A 43 -6.90 3.45 7.85
N TYR A 44 -5.76 3.12 7.23
CA TYR A 44 -4.55 3.94 7.32
C TYR A 44 -4.77 5.37 6.80
N ARG A 45 -5.39 5.50 5.62
CA ARG A 45 -5.66 6.80 4.97
C ARG A 45 -6.66 7.65 5.73
N LEU A 46 -7.59 7.03 6.45
CA LEU A 46 -8.64 7.69 7.23
C LEU A 46 -8.27 7.87 8.71
N ASP A 47 -7.01 7.58 9.07
CA ASP A 47 -6.53 7.72 10.45
C ASP A 47 -7.27 6.81 11.46
N ILE A 48 -7.60 5.59 11.04
CA ILE A 48 -8.28 4.59 11.86
C ILE A 48 -7.23 3.65 12.49
N PRO A 49 -7.33 3.37 13.81
CA PRO A 49 -6.55 2.34 14.50
C PRO A 49 -6.44 1.01 13.75
N LEU A 50 -5.21 0.52 13.51
CA LEU A 50 -4.96 -0.76 12.84
C LEU A 50 -4.56 -1.87 13.82
N PHE A 51 -3.84 -1.52 14.87
CA PHE A 51 -3.28 -2.46 15.84
C PHE A 51 -3.73 -2.11 17.25
N GLN A 52 -3.69 -3.10 18.14
CA GLN A 52 -3.86 -2.86 19.57
C GLN A 52 -2.53 -2.37 20.17
N ASP A 53 -2.62 -1.63 21.27
CA ASP A 53 -1.44 -1.20 22.01
C ASP A 53 -0.62 -2.42 22.47
N GLY A 54 0.70 -2.35 22.27
CA GLY A 54 1.60 -3.46 22.58
C GLY A 54 1.67 -4.56 21.52
N ALA A 55 1.07 -4.36 20.34
CA ALA A 55 1.25 -5.27 19.22
C ALA A 55 2.74 -5.36 18.82
N THR A 56 3.14 -6.54 18.34
CA THR A 56 4.50 -6.82 17.90
C THR A 56 4.52 -7.03 16.39
N CYS A 57 5.52 -6.46 15.71
CA CYS A 57 5.73 -6.70 14.30
C CYS A 57 6.14 -8.16 14.07
N SER A 58 5.39 -8.89 13.24
CA SER A 58 5.73 -10.28 12.87
C SER A 58 7.03 -10.41 12.07
N CYS A 59 7.55 -9.30 11.55
CA CYS A 59 8.68 -9.28 10.63
C CYS A 59 10.01 -9.01 11.31
N CYS A 60 10.05 -8.05 12.25
CA CYS A 60 11.27 -7.66 12.96
C CYS A 60 11.20 -7.93 14.46
N LEU A 61 10.06 -8.41 14.96
CA LEU A 61 9.78 -8.61 16.39
C LEU A 61 9.84 -7.31 17.23
N GLY A 62 9.92 -6.15 16.58
CA GLY A 62 9.88 -4.84 17.23
C GLY A 62 8.46 -4.40 17.58
N SER A 63 8.33 -3.27 18.29
CA SER A 63 7.04 -2.69 18.63
C SER A 63 6.30 -2.19 17.38
N MET A 64 5.03 -2.56 17.28
CA MET A 64 4.09 -2.03 16.30
C MET A 64 3.35 -0.86 16.93
N ASP A 65 3.31 0.28 16.25
CA ASP A 65 2.44 1.38 16.65
C ASP A 65 0.99 1.06 16.30
N THR A 66 0.06 1.62 17.08
CA THR A 66 -1.39 1.44 16.94
C THR A 66 -1.86 1.79 15.52
N TRP A 67 -1.17 2.70 14.82
CA TRP A 67 -1.54 3.22 13.51
C TRP A 67 -0.87 2.52 12.32
N GLY A 68 0.05 1.59 12.57
CA GLY A 68 0.73 0.81 11.54
C GLY A 68 1.81 1.55 10.75
N ASP A 69 2.31 2.69 11.20
CA ASP A 69 3.41 3.42 10.55
C ASP A 69 4.68 2.57 10.49
N HIS A 70 4.93 1.75 11.51
CA HIS A 70 5.99 0.76 11.56
C HIS A 70 5.87 -0.21 10.38
N ALA A 71 4.69 -0.77 10.11
CA ALA A 71 4.48 -1.69 9.00
C ALA A 71 4.79 -1.05 7.64
N LEU A 72 4.73 0.28 7.53
CA LEU A 72 5.11 0.99 6.32
C LEU A 72 6.62 1.18 6.13
N ARG A 73 7.38 1.22 7.22
CA ARG A 73 8.83 1.45 7.21
C ARG A 73 9.65 0.20 7.48
N CYS A 74 9.04 -0.86 8.00
CA CYS A 74 9.73 -2.05 8.48
C CYS A 74 10.65 -2.62 7.38
N SER A 75 11.95 -2.62 7.64
CA SER A 75 12.97 -3.01 6.67
C SER A 75 13.26 -4.51 6.64
N SER A 76 12.71 -5.28 7.59
CA SER A 76 13.12 -6.67 7.81
C SER A 76 12.58 -7.69 6.81
N LEU A 77 11.47 -7.38 6.11
CA LEU A 77 10.91 -8.33 5.13
C LEU A 77 11.65 -8.28 3.80
N ILE A 78 11.85 -7.09 3.19
CA ILE A 78 12.20 -7.01 1.76
C ILE A 78 13.06 -5.78 1.40
N GLY A 79 13.57 -5.06 2.39
CA GLY A 79 14.40 -3.86 2.19
C GLY A 79 13.60 -2.61 1.76
N PRO A 80 14.23 -1.42 1.80
CA PRO A 80 13.55 -0.13 1.58
C PRO A 80 13.03 0.04 0.15
N ASN A 81 13.62 -0.64 -0.83
CA ASN A 81 13.30 -0.49 -2.25
C ASN A 81 12.21 -1.43 -2.75
N PHE A 82 11.69 -2.34 -1.92
CA PHE A 82 10.71 -3.32 -2.38
C PHE A 82 9.45 -2.69 -2.98
N ARG A 83 8.92 -1.64 -2.33
CA ARG A 83 7.73 -0.95 -2.82
C ARG A 83 7.97 -0.25 -4.16
N HIS A 84 9.17 0.30 -4.34
CA HIS A 84 9.58 0.87 -5.62
C HIS A 84 9.72 -0.20 -6.70
N ASN A 85 10.38 -1.31 -6.38
CA ASN A 85 10.52 -2.44 -7.30
C ASN A 85 9.15 -3.00 -7.69
N LEU A 86 8.23 -3.18 -6.73
CA LEU A 86 6.88 -3.67 -7.00
C LEU A 86 6.13 -2.78 -8.00
N VAL A 87 6.15 -1.46 -7.82
CA VAL A 87 5.50 -0.52 -8.77
C VAL A 87 6.17 -0.58 -10.14
N ARG A 88 7.52 -0.56 -10.19
CA ARG A 88 8.28 -0.64 -11.45
C ARG A 88 7.96 -1.94 -12.19
N ASP A 89 8.03 -3.07 -11.51
CA ASP A 89 7.86 -4.40 -12.10
C ASP A 89 6.42 -4.57 -12.59
N THR A 90 5.43 -4.05 -11.85
CA THR A 90 4.02 -4.02 -12.30
C THR A 90 3.84 -3.23 -13.60
N VAL A 91 4.48 -2.06 -13.74
CA VAL A 91 4.39 -1.26 -14.98
C VAL A 91 5.04 -1.99 -16.15
N VAL A 92 6.20 -2.61 -15.93
CA VAL A 92 6.89 -3.42 -16.95
C VAL A 92 6.00 -4.57 -17.41
N ASP A 93 5.36 -5.28 -16.49
CA ASP A 93 4.47 -6.40 -16.79
C ASP A 93 3.27 -5.96 -17.64
N ILE A 94 2.61 -4.85 -17.28
CA ILE A 94 1.49 -4.30 -18.06
C ILE A 94 1.92 -3.99 -19.50
N CYS A 95 3.05 -3.27 -19.65
CA CYS A 95 3.56 -2.92 -20.97
C CYS A 95 3.88 -4.16 -21.82
N PHE A 96 4.45 -5.19 -21.20
CA PHE A 96 4.77 -6.44 -21.89
C PHE A 96 3.51 -7.21 -22.30
N SER A 97 2.51 -7.31 -21.43
CA SER A 97 1.22 -7.94 -21.74
C SER A 97 0.50 -7.22 -22.89
N CYS A 98 0.41 -5.89 -22.85
CA CYS A 98 -0.20 -5.12 -23.94
C CYS A 98 0.53 -5.30 -25.27
N TRP A 99 1.87 -5.33 -25.25
CA TRP A 99 2.67 -5.57 -26.44
C TRP A 99 2.40 -6.94 -27.05
N TYR A 100 2.37 -7.99 -26.22
CA TYR A 100 2.07 -9.33 -26.70
C TYR A 100 0.67 -9.42 -27.33
N SER A 101 -0.34 -8.85 -26.69
CA SER A 101 -1.71 -8.81 -27.23
C SER A 101 -1.86 -8.01 -28.52
N SER A 102 -0.98 -7.05 -28.81
CA SER A 102 -1.02 -6.26 -30.05
C SER A 102 -0.42 -6.96 -31.29
N ARG A 103 0.17 -8.16 -31.12
CA ARG A 103 0.80 -8.93 -32.20
C ARG A 103 -0.02 -10.14 -32.66
N ASN A 104 -1.14 -10.43 -31.99
CA ASN A 104 -2.17 -11.37 -32.43
C ASN A 104 -3.36 -10.60 -33.00
#